data_AF-A0A094KIJ3-F1
#
_entry.id   AF-A0A094KIJ3-F1
#
_cell.length_a   1.000
_cell.length_b   1.000
_cell.length_c   1.000
_cell.angle_alpha   90.00
_cell.angle_beta   90.00
_cell.angle_gamma   90.00
#
_symmetry.space_group_name_H-M   'P 1'
#
loop_
_entity.id
_entity.type
_entity.pdbx_description
1 polymer ?
#
loop_
_entity_poly.entity_id
_entity_poly.type
_entity_poly.pdbx_seq_one_letter_code
_entity_poly.pdbx_strand_id
1 'polypeptide(L)'
;MGCIKSKRKENLHGDGLDLKNQPVRKTERTIYVRDPTSNKQQRPANPEAQLLPGQRFVSEETEEHGVIVVALYPYDGIHEDDLSFKKGEKLKIIEELGEWWRAKSLTTRKEGFIPSNYIAKVNTLETEEWFFKDITRKDAERQLLAPGNSAGAFLIRESETLKGSYSLSIRDYDPQHGDVIKHYKIRSLDNGGFYISPRITFLNINDMIKHYQKQPDGLCRKLEKACISPKPQKPWDKDAWEIPRESIKLVKKLGAGQFGEVWMGYYHNSTKVAVKTLKPGTMSVQAFLEEANLMKTLQHDKLVRLYAVVTKEEPIYIITEFMAKGSLLDFLKSDEGSKLMLPKLIDFSAQV
;
A
#
# COMPACT_ATOMS: atom_id res chain seq x y z
N MET A 1 49.26 -40.40 8.63
CA MET A 1 50.56 -40.19 9.33
C MET A 1 50.31 -39.34 10.57
N GLY A 2 50.74 -39.83 11.76
CA GLY A 2 50.96 -39.14 13.06
C GLY A 2 49.89 -38.18 13.60
N CYS A 3 49.14 -38.40 14.71
CA CYS A 3 49.54 -38.50 16.13
C CYS A 3 50.51 -37.37 16.55
N ILE A 4 50.35 -36.57 17.63
CA ILE A 4 49.86 -36.84 18.99
C ILE A 4 49.62 -35.54 19.81
N LYS A 5 48.81 -35.69 20.87
CA LYS A 5 48.50 -34.80 22.02
C LYS A 5 49.72 -34.29 22.82
N SER A 6 49.54 -33.21 23.61
CA SER A 6 49.79 -33.15 25.09
C SER A 6 49.57 -31.71 25.59
N LYS A 7 48.54 -31.38 26.40
CA LYS A 7 48.38 -31.43 27.88
C LYS A 7 49.25 -30.47 28.73
N ARG A 8 48.54 -29.61 29.50
CA ARG A 8 48.74 -29.17 30.91
C ARG A 8 50.00 -28.33 31.23
N LYS A 9 50.06 -27.42 32.23
CA LYS A 9 49.22 -27.08 33.39
C LYS A 9 49.69 -25.71 33.96
N GLU A 10 48.75 -24.99 34.57
CA GLU A 10 48.82 -24.12 35.77
C GLU A 10 50.15 -24.03 36.56
N ASN A 11 50.65 -22.81 36.87
CA ASN A 11 50.44 -22.08 38.15
C ASN A 11 51.55 -21.06 38.52
N LEU A 12 51.09 -19.89 39.00
CA LEU A 12 51.54 -19.07 40.15
C LEU A 12 52.86 -18.26 40.17
N HIS A 13 52.65 -16.94 40.34
CA HIS A 13 53.26 -15.96 41.27
C HIS A 13 54.73 -15.50 41.16
N GLY A 14 54.91 -14.16 41.17
CA GLY A 14 55.98 -13.50 41.94
C GLY A 14 56.76 -12.38 41.21
N ASP A 15 56.31 -11.13 41.44
CA ASP A 15 57.01 -9.83 41.47
C ASP A 15 58.31 -9.53 40.70
N GLY A 16 58.33 -8.34 40.06
CA GLY A 16 59.54 -7.64 39.62
C GLY A 16 59.30 -6.52 38.61
N LEU A 17 59.03 -5.32 39.14
CA LEU A 17 58.90 -3.97 38.54
C LEU A 17 59.67 -3.66 37.23
N ASP A 18 59.04 -2.98 36.24
CA ASP A 18 59.38 -1.57 35.93
C ASP A 18 58.38 -0.85 34.99
N LEU A 19 58.44 0.49 35.05
CA LEU A 19 57.50 1.55 34.64
C LEU A 19 57.13 1.71 33.14
N LYS A 20 55.84 2.01 32.88
CA LYS A 20 55.28 3.18 32.14
C LYS A 20 53.98 2.88 31.38
N ASN A 21 52.85 3.42 31.87
CA ASN A 21 51.78 4.15 31.14
C ASN A 21 50.42 4.04 31.85
N GLN A 22 49.93 5.19 32.33
CA GLN A 22 48.64 5.35 33.02
C GLN A 22 47.44 5.38 32.04
N PRO A 23 46.23 4.97 32.50
CA PRO A 23 44.98 5.03 31.73
C PRO A 23 44.10 6.23 32.09
N VAL A 24 43.36 6.77 31.12
CA VAL A 24 42.36 7.84 31.31
C VAL A 24 40.96 7.25 31.50
N ARG A 25 40.26 7.76 32.51
CA ARG A 25 38.96 7.34 33.04
C ARG A 25 37.76 7.72 32.14
N LYS A 26 36.71 6.90 32.27
CA LYS A 26 35.33 7.11 31.83
C LYS A 26 34.73 8.42 32.37
N THR A 27 33.92 9.10 31.55
CA THR A 27 32.98 10.13 31.97
C THR A 27 31.58 9.89 31.40
N GLU A 28 30.61 10.39 32.16
CA GLU A 28 29.20 10.05 32.17
C GLU A 28 28.35 10.83 31.16
N ARG A 29 27.10 10.38 31.07
CA ARG A 29 25.94 10.87 30.31
C ARG A 29 25.80 12.41 30.30
N THR A 30 25.59 12.96 29.12
CA THR A 30 25.19 14.36 28.93
C THR A 30 23.67 14.48 28.98
N ILE A 31 23.18 15.21 29.98
CA ILE A 31 21.77 15.59 30.19
C ILE A 31 21.61 17.00 29.59
N TYR A 32 20.61 17.20 28.73
CA TYR A 32 20.26 18.53 28.22
C TYR A 32 19.40 19.28 29.24
N VAL A 33 19.91 20.42 29.74
CA VAL A 33 19.21 21.35 30.62
C VAL A 33 18.73 22.56 29.80
N ARG A 34 17.49 23.03 30.06
CA ARG A 34 16.89 24.22 29.41
C ARG A 34 17.46 25.53 29.97
N ASP A 35 17.61 26.52 29.09
CA ASP A 35 18.09 27.88 29.35
C ASP A 35 17.15 28.68 30.28
N PRO A 36 17.65 29.33 31.36
CA PRO A 36 16.84 30.07 32.34
C PRO A 36 16.39 31.49 31.94
N THR A 37 16.57 31.95 30.69
CA THR A 37 16.24 33.35 30.33
C THR A 37 14.97 33.59 29.51
N SER A 38 14.10 32.58 29.32
CA SER A 38 12.78 32.82 28.71
C SER A 38 11.69 33.04 29.77
N ASN A 39 11.41 34.30 30.08
CA ASN A 39 10.20 34.68 30.80
C ASN A 39 9.70 36.05 30.30
N LYS A 40 8.66 36.03 29.45
CA LYS A 40 7.64 37.08 29.44
C LYS A 40 6.26 36.45 29.25
N GLN A 41 5.45 36.64 30.29
CA GLN A 41 4.03 36.37 30.38
C GLN A 41 3.25 37.16 29.32
N GLN A 42 2.20 36.58 28.74
CA GLN A 42 1.03 37.32 28.25
C GLN A 42 -0.24 36.47 28.37
N ARG A 43 -1.27 37.12 28.94
CA ARG A 43 -2.63 36.65 29.27
C ARG A 43 -3.49 36.45 28.01
N PRO A 44 -4.64 35.74 28.09
CA PRO A 44 -5.59 35.64 26.98
C PRO A 44 -6.35 36.97 26.82
N ALA A 45 -6.35 37.52 25.60
CA ALA A 45 -7.15 38.68 25.24
C ALA A 45 -8.33 38.24 24.35
N ASN A 46 -9.52 38.56 24.85
CA ASN A 46 -10.83 38.45 24.21
C ASN A 46 -10.90 39.48 23.05
N PRO A 47 -11.25 39.12 21.81
CA PRO A 47 -11.36 40.09 20.73
C PRO A 47 -12.80 40.61 20.60
N GLU A 48 -13.29 41.27 21.64
CA GLU A 48 -14.39 42.21 21.50
C GLU A 48 -13.93 43.58 22.01
N ALA A 49 -14.24 44.62 21.23
CA ALA A 49 -13.87 46.02 21.40
C ALA A 49 -12.47 46.42 20.91
N GLN A 50 -12.38 46.68 19.60
CA GLN A 50 -11.96 48.00 19.08
C GLN A 50 -12.23 48.05 17.56
N LEU A 51 -13.43 48.52 17.18
CA LEU A 51 -13.76 48.89 15.81
C LEU A 51 -14.14 50.37 15.78
N LEU A 52 -13.58 51.11 14.82
CA LEU A 52 -13.99 52.47 14.51
C LEU A 52 -15.25 52.45 13.62
N PRO A 53 -16.15 53.44 13.71
CA PRO A 53 -17.37 53.46 12.90
C PRO A 53 -17.05 53.58 11.40
N GLY A 54 -17.41 52.58 10.60
CA GLY A 54 -17.35 52.65 9.14
C GLY A 54 -16.63 51.51 8.40
N GLN A 55 -15.98 50.57 9.11
CA GLN A 55 -15.42 49.38 8.47
C GLN A 55 -16.48 48.27 8.34
N ARG A 56 -17.01 48.10 7.13
CA ARG A 56 -17.75 46.88 6.76
C ARG A 56 -16.74 45.74 6.61
N PHE A 57 -16.97 44.62 7.29
CA PHE A 57 -16.35 43.36 6.91
C PHE A 57 -16.83 43.03 5.49
N VAL A 58 -15.95 43.15 4.51
CA VAL A 58 -16.01 42.24 3.37
C VAL A 58 -15.54 40.93 3.97
N SER A 59 -16.46 39.98 4.16
CA SER A 59 -16.05 38.59 4.38
C SER A 59 -15.20 38.22 3.17
N GLU A 60 -13.88 38.19 3.34
CA GLU A 60 -13.02 37.43 2.45
C GLU A 60 -13.55 35.99 2.54
N GLU A 61 -14.39 35.62 1.58
CA GLU A 61 -14.53 34.23 1.20
C GLU A 61 -13.12 33.77 0.90
N THR A 62 -12.52 33.13 1.88
CA THR A 62 -11.31 32.34 1.70
C THR A 62 -11.73 31.30 0.69
N GLU A 63 -11.41 31.53 -0.59
CA GLU A 63 -11.40 30.49 -1.60
C GLU A 63 -10.38 29.45 -1.14
N GLU A 64 -10.84 28.55 -0.28
CA GLU A 64 -10.12 27.34 0.09
C GLU A 64 -9.86 26.59 -1.21
N HIS A 65 -8.61 26.69 -1.68
CA HIS A 65 -8.02 25.88 -2.74
C HIS A 65 -7.95 24.41 -2.28
N GLY A 66 -9.09 23.80 -2.01
CA GLY A 66 -9.19 22.41 -1.61
C GLY A 66 -8.91 21.51 -2.81
N VAL A 67 -8.19 20.42 -2.58
CA VAL A 67 -7.89 19.42 -3.61
C VAL A 67 -9.21 18.81 -4.09
N ILE A 68 -9.49 18.97 -5.39
CA ILE A 68 -10.65 18.34 -6.02
C ILE A 68 -10.22 16.99 -6.60
N VAL A 69 -10.99 15.96 -6.27
CA VAL A 69 -10.80 14.59 -6.75
C VAL A 69 -12.04 14.13 -7.50
N VAL A 70 -11.89 13.09 -8.30
CA VAL A 70 -12.97 12.42 -9.02
C VAL A 70 -13.03 10.95 -8.61
N ALA A 71 -14.25 10.43 -8.44
CA ALA A 71 -14.47 9.02 -8.14
C ALA A 71 -14.18 8.14 -9.37
N LEU A 72 -13.22 7.23 -9.24
CA LEU A 72 -12.90 6.22 -10.26
C LEU A 72 -13.90 5.05 -10.25
N TYR A 73 -14.49 4.77 -9.08
CA TYR A 73 -15.42 3.68 -8.84
C TYR A 73 -16.63 4.17 -8.03
N PRO A 74 -17.80 3.54 -8.13
CA PRO A 74 -18.90 3.82 -7.22
C PRO A 74 -18.58 3.27 -5.82
N TYR A 75 -19.04 3.96 -4.78
CA TYR A 75 -18.98 3.52 -3.40
C TYR A 75 -20.34 3.75 -2.74
N ASP A 76 -20.91 2.68 -2.19
CA ASP A 76 -22.11 2.75 -1.36
C ASP A 76 -21.64 2.62 0.10
N GLY A 77 -21.83 3.70 0.87
CA GLY A 77 -21.40 3.81 2.25
C GLY A 77 -22.03 2.75 3.14
N ILE A 78 -21.24 2.18 4.05
CA ILE A 78 -21.69 1.12 4.96
C ILE A 78 -21.97 1.71 6.36
N HIS A 79 -21.14 2.65 6.78
CA HIS A 79 -21.28 3.34 8.07
C HIS A 79 -22.05 4.64 7.91
N GLU A 80 -22.66 5.12 9.00
CA GLU A 80 -23.45 6.37 8.98
C GLU A 80 -22.61 7.60 8.58
N ASP A 81 -21.32 7.60 8.93
CA ASP A 81 -20.37 8.66 8.60
C ASP A 81 -19.74 8.53 7.20
N ASP A 82 -20.06 7.47 6.45
CA ASP A 82 -19.54 7.25 5.10
C ASP A 82 -20.27 8.14 4.09
N LEU A 83 -19.50 8.76 3.18
CA LEU A 83 -20.05 9.45 2.03
C LEU A 83 -20.19 8.48 0.86
N SER A 84 -21.43 8.17 0.47
CA SER A 84 -21.72 7.43 -0.77
C SER A 84 -21.52 8.33 -2.00
N PHE A 85 -20.96 7.78 -3.07
CA PHE A 85 -20.73 8.50 -4.34
C PHE A 85 -20.79 7.58 -5.56
N LYS A 86 -21.06 8.17 -6.73
CA LYS A 86 -21.07 7.43 -8.01
C LYS A 86 -19.79 7.66 -8.81
N LYS A 87 -19.46 6.73 -9.73
CA LYS A 87 -18.30 6.88 -10.64
C LYS A 87 -18.42 8.21 -11.40
N GLY A 88 -17.34 8.97 -11.43
CA GLY A 88 -17.25 10.28 -12.08
C GLY A 88 -17.66 11.47 -11.20
N GLU A 89 -18.17 11.24 -9.99
CA GLU A 89 -18.55 12.30 -9.07
C GLU A 89 -17.32 13.07 -8.57
N LYS A 90 -17.43 14.40 -8.46
CA LYS A 90 -16.35 15.27 -7.97
C LYS A 90 -16.51 15.55 -6.48
N LEU A 91 -15.43 15.38 -5.75
CA LEU A 91 -15.38 15.54 -4.30
C LEU A 91 -14.28 16.55 -3.94
N LYS A 92 -14.54 17.41 -2.95
CA LYS A 92 -13.53 18.29 -2.34
C LYS A 92 -12.97 17.58 -1.12
N ILE A 93 -11.65 17.36 -1.09
CA ILE A 93 -10.99 16.78 0.07
C ILE A 93 -10.91 17.80 1.20
N ILE A 94 -11.26 17.36 2.40
CA ILE A 94 -11.18 18.12 3.65
C ILE A 94 -9.98 17.64 4.46
N GLU A 95 -9.78 16.31 4.57
CA GLU A 95 -8.71 15.71 5.38
C GLU A 95 -8.18 14.42 4.74
N GLU A 96 -6.84 14.28 4.67
CA GLU A 96 -6.14 13.11 4.13
C GLU A 96 -5.48 12.32 5.28
N LEU A 97 -6.23 11.42 5.94
CA LEU A 97 -5.70 10.59 7.04
C LEU A 97 -5.81 9.10 6.72
N GLY A 98 -4.67 8.45 6.47
CA GLY A 98 -4.61 7.01 6.19
C GLY A 98 -5.38 6.62 4.92
N GLU A 99 -6.16 5.53 5.01
CA GLU A 99 -6.95 4.99 3.88
C GLU A 99 -8.35 5.60 3.75
N TRP A 100 -8.81 6.34 4.77
CA TRP A 100 -10.14 6.93 4.85
C TRP A 100 -10.03 8.44 4.93
N TRP A 101 -10.36 9.12 3.83
CA TRP A 101 -10.27 10.56 3.74
C TRP A 101 -11.63 11.20 4.02
N ARG A 102 -11.64 12.38 4.61
CA ARG A 102 -12.87 13.15 4.79
C ARG A 102 -13.06 14.05 3.57
N ALA A 103 -14.23 13.98 2.95
CA ALA A 103 -14.52 14.73 1.74
C ALA A 103 -15.95 15.27 1.71
N LYS A 104 -16.16 16.28 0.87
CA LYS A 104 -17.47 16.87 0.56
C LYS A 104 -17.83 16.59 -0.89
N SER A 105 -18.99 16.00 -1.12
CA SER A 105 -19.53 15.87 -2.47
C SER A 105 -19.91 17.25 -3.02
N LEU A 106 -19.41 17.58 -4.21
CA LEU A 106 -19.79 18.82 -4.89
C LEU A 106 -21.20 18.72 -5.48
N THR A 107 -21.72 17.51 -5.70
CA THR A 107 -23.05 17.26 -6.26
C THR A 107 -24.12 17.23 -5.18
N THR A 108 -23.95 16.43 -4.13
CA THR A 108 -24.96 16.26 -3.07
C THR A 108 -24.77 17.22 -1.90
N ARG A 109 -23.63 17.93 -1.84
CA ARG A 109 -23.20 18.82 -0.74
C ARG A 109 -23.02 18.11 0.61
N LYS A 110 -23.17 16.78 0.67
CA LYS A 110 -22.93 15.97 1.85
C LYS A 110 -21.44 15.81 2.12
N GLU A 111 -21.10 15.63 3.39
CA GLU A 111 -19.75 15.36 3.86
C GLU A 111 -19.72 13.98 4.52
N GLY A 112 -18.57 13.33 4.47
CA GLY A 112 -18.35 12.04 5.12
C GLY A 112 -17.01 11.44 4.72
N PHE A 113 -16.77 10.21 5.17
CA PHE A 113 -15.55 9.47 4.87
C PHE A 113 -15.65 8.73 3.53
N ILE A 114 -14.54 8.75 2.79
CA ILE A 114 -14.39 8.07 1.51
C ILE A 114 -13.11 7.24 1.50
N PRO A 115 -13.09 6.10 0.79
CA PRO A 115 -11.88 5.32 0.59
C PRO A 115 -10.93 6.03 -0.39
N SER A 116 -9.69 6.28 0.03
CA SER A 116 -8.72 7.06 -0.75
C SER A 116 -8.29 6.39 -2.07
N ASN A 117 -8.37 5.06 -2.13
CA ASN A 117 -8.05 4.28 -3.33
C ASN A 117 -9.19 4.22 -4.36
N TYR A 118 -10.33 4.88 -4.12
CA TYR A 118 -11.47 4.95 -5.05
C TYR A 118 -11.51 6.27 -5.82
N ILE A 119 -10.60 7.18 -5.54
CA ILE A 119 -10.57 8.54 -6.08
C ILE A 119 -9.24 8.82 -6.77
N ALA A 120 -9.25 9.79 -7.68
CA ALA A 120 -8.07 10.32 -8.35
C ALA A 120 -8.12 11.84 -8.33
N LYS A 121 -6.96 12.50 -8.26
CA LYS A 121 -6.89 13.96 -8.39
C LYS A 121 -7.39 14.38 -9.78
N VAL A 122 -8.20 15.44 -9.84
CA VAL A 122 -8.70 15.95 -11.13
C VAL A 122 -7.52 16.47 -11.96
N ASN A 123 -7.58 16.30 -13.29
CA ASN A 123 -6.55 16.69 -14.26
C ASN A 123 -5.22 15.93 -14.12
N THR A 124 -5.22 14.74 -13.51
CA THR A 124 -4.06 13.83 -13.53
C THR A 124 -4.35 12.60 -14.40
N LEU A 125 -3.29 11.91 -14.78
CA LEU A 125 -3.37 10.65 -15.53
C LEU A 125 -4.08 9.55 -14.72
N GLU A 126 -4.21 9.67 -13.40
CA GLU A 126 -4.89 8.71 -12.52
C GLU A 126 -6.38 8.55 -12.86
N THR A 127 -6.95 9.48 -13.62
CA THR A 127 -8.33 9.40 -14.13
C THR A 127 -8.49 8.47 -15.33
N GLU A 128 -7.38 8.11 -15.97
CA GLU A 128 -7.36 7.33 -17.21
C GLU A 128 -7.29 5.82 -16.92
N GLU A 129 -8.16 5.03 -17.54
CA GLU A 129 -8.27 3.58 -17.28
C GLU A 129 -7.02 2.78 -17.66
N TRP A 130 -6.16 3.33 -18.52
CA TRP A 130 -4.91 2.72 -18.97
C TRP A 130 -3.71 3.13 -18.11
N PHE A 131 -3.86 4.04 -17.15
CA PHE A 131 -2.77 4.52 -16.31
C PHE A 131 -2.72 3.77 -14.97
N PHE A 132 -1.58 3.17 -14.68
CA PHE A 132 -1.30 2.39 -13.49
C PHE A 132 -0.12 3.05 -12.78
N LYS A 133 -0.42 3.95 -11.85
CA LYS A 133 0.57 4.83 -11.22
C LYS A 133 1.73 4.05 -10.56
N ASP A 134 1.39 3.23 -9.57
CA ASP A 134 2.37 2.60 -8.68
C ASP A 134 2.54 1.10 -8.99
N ILE A 135 2.77 0.76 -10.27
CA ILE A 135 3.00 -0.64 -10.69
C ILE A 135 4.43 -0.86 -11.18
N THR A 136 5.08 -1.92 -10.68
CA THR A 136 6.42 -2.31 -11.12
C THR A 136 6.40 -2.86 -12.54
N ARG A 137 7.56 -2.93 -13.21
CA ARG A 137 7.70 -3.60 -14.51
C ARG A 137 7.18 -5.03 -14.47
N LYS A 138 7.48 -5.75 -13.40
CA LYS A 138 7.10 -7.16 -13.25
C LYS A 138 5.61 -7.32 -12.94
N ASP A 139 5.03 -6.46 -12.12
CA ASP A 139 3.59 -6.49 -11.86
C ASP A 139 2.78 -6.06 -13.10
N ALA A 140 3.28 -5.12 -13.90
CA ALA A 140 2.70 -4.77 -15.19
C ALA A 140 2.69 -5.98 -16.15
N GLU A 141 3.76 -6.76 -16.17
CA GLU A 141 3.82 -8.00 -16.95
C GLU A 141 2.75 -8.99 -16.49
N ARG A 142 2.64 -9.23 -15.17
CA ARG A 142 1.63 -10.12 -14.59
C ARG A 142 0.21 -9.64 -14.90
N GLN A 143 -0.04 -8.35 -14.78
CA GLN A 143 -1.36 -7.75 -15.02
C GLN A 143 -1.77 -7.88 -16.49
N LEU A 144 -0.86 -7.62 -17.44
CA LEU A 144 -1.13 -7.78 -18.87
C LEU A 144 -1.30 -9.25 -19.27
N LEU A 145 -0.58 -10.18 -18.64
CA LEU A 145 -0.71 -11.61 -18.88
C LEU A 145 -1.93 -12.24 -18.19
N ALA A 146 -2.61 -11.49 -17.30
CA ALA A 146 -3.81 -11.98 -16.63
C ALA A 146 -4.92 -12.34 -17.65
N PRO A 147 -5.77 -13.35 -17.32
CA PRO A 147 -6.91 -13.71 -18.16
C PRO A 147 -7.82 -12.51 -18.46
N GLY A 148 -8.31 -12.43 -19.70
CA GLY A 148 -9.19 -11.35 -20.17
C GLY A 148 -8.47 -10.27 -21.00
N ASN A 149 -7.15 -10.13 -20.85
CA ASN A 149 -6.35 -9.32 -21.76
C ASN A 149 -6.04 -10.09 -23.05
N SER A 150 -5.92 -9.39 -24.17
CA SER A 150 -5.57 -9.94 -25.49
C SER A 150 -4.32 -9.26 -26.06
N ALA A 151 -3.78 -9.77 -27.17
CA ALA A 151 -2.70 -9.10 -27.88
C ALA A 151 -3.10 -7.64 -28.20
N GLY A 152 -2.21 -6.69 -27.89
CA GLY A 152 -2.45 -5.25 -27.99
C GLY A 152 -2.99 -4.60 -26.73
N ALA A 153 -3.33 -5.39 -25.71
CA ALA A 153 -3.62 -4.84 -24.40
C ALA A 153 -2.42 -4.05 -23.88
N PHE A 154 -2.66 -2.89 -23.29
CA PHE A 154 -1.58 -2.00 -22.87
C PHE A 154 -1.89 -1.27 -21.58
N LEU A 155 -0.82 -0.83 -20.90
CA LEU A 155 -0.91 0.10 -19.79
C LEU A 155 0.27 1.08 -19.82
N ILE A 156 0.08 2.24 -19.20
CA ILE A 156 1.15 3.19 -18.93
C ILE A 156 1.35 3.26 -17.42
N ARG A 157 2.61 3.29 -17.01
CA ARG A 157 3.03 3.36 -15.61
C ARG A 157 4.16 4.34 -15.42
N GLU A 158 4.40 4.76 -14.18
CA GLU A 158 5.61 5.50 -13.86
C GLU A 158 6.87 4.67 -14.10
N SER A 159 7.95 5.33 -14.53
CA SER A 159 9.22 4.68 -14.80
C SER A 159 10.00 4.47 -13.50
N GLU A 160 10.21 3.20 -13.13
CA GLU A 160 11.01 2.81 -11.95
C GLU A 160 12.46 3.31 -12.02
N THR A 161 12.98 3.53 -13.22
CA THR A 161 14.38 3.96 -13.43
C THR A 161 14.55 5.47 -13.51
N LEU A 162 13.48 6.24 -13.70
CA LEU A 162 13.56 7.68 -13.92
C LEU A 162 12.28 8.36 -13.45
N LYS A 163 12.38 9.08 -12.33
CA LYS A 163 11.26 9.83 -11.76
C LYS A 163 10.72 10.86 -12.76
N GLY A 164 9.41 10.98 -12.85
CA GLY A 164 8.72 11.90 -13.78
C GLY A 164 8.70 11.44 -15.25
N SER A 165 9.27 10.28 -15.56
CA SER A 165 9.10 9.63 -16.87
C SER A 165 8.11 8.47 -16.78
N TYR A 166 7.58 8.05 -17.93
CA TYR A 166 6.59 6.98 -18.01
C TYR A 166 7.11 5.80 -18.84
N SER A 167 6.46 4.66 -18.70
CA SER A 167 6.71 3.47 -19.53
C SER A 167 5.39 2.93 -20.07
N LEU A 168 5.34 2.69 -21.38
CA LEU A 168 4.25 1.98 -22.05
C LEU A 168 4.58 0.48 -22.07
N SER A 169 3.68 -0.34 -21.55
CA SER A 169 3.81 -1.81 -21.55
C SER A 169 2.72 -2.40 -22.43
N ILE A 170 3.06 -3.28 -23.37
CA ILE A 170 2.14 -3.83 -24.37
C ILE A 170 2.23 -5.35 -24.38
N ARG A 171 1.08 -6.04 -24.35
CA ARG A 171 0.99 -7.48 -24.59
C ARG A 171 1.10 -7.77 -26.07
N ASP A 172 2.03 -8.64 -26.42
CA ASP A 172 2.31 -9.09 -27.78
C ASP A 172 2.37 -10.62 -27.80
N TYR A 173 2.41 -11.20 -29.00
CA TYR A 173 2.49 -12.63 -29.19
C TYR A 173 3.69 -12.98 -30.08
N ASP A 174 4.61 -13.77 -29.54
CA ASP A 174 5.75 -14.31 -30.24
C ASP A 174 5.46 -15.78 -30.64
N PRO A 175 5.60 -16.17 -31.92
CA PRO A 175 5.32 -17.54 -32.35
C PRO A 175 6.17 -18.62 -31.67
N GLN A 176 7.36 -18.28 -31.16
CA GLN A 176 8.26 -19.23 -30.51
C GLN A 176 8.06 -19.25 -28.99
N HIS A 177 7.80 -18.09 -28.38
CA HIS A 177 7.77 -17.91 -26.92
C HIS A 177 6.37 -17.70 -26.34
N GLY A 178 5.34 -17.59 -27.18
CA GLY A 178 3.96 -17.32 -26.77
C GLY A 178 3.72 -15.86 -26.38
N ASP A 179 2.88 -15.62 -25.37
CA ASP A 179 2.61 -14.27 -24.89
C ASP A 179 3.87 -13.61 -24.30
N VAL A 180 4.19 -12.42 -24.80
CA VAL A 180 5.33 -11.61 -24.32
C VAL A 180 4.90 -10.18 -24.07
N ILE A 181 5.58 -9.49 -23.16
CA ILE A 181 5.30 -8.09 -22.83
C ILE A 181 6.48 -7.22 -23.26
N LYS A 182 6.20 -6.20 -24.08
CA LYS A 182 7.21 -5.25 -24.54
C LYS A 182 7.03 -3.90 -23.86
N HIS A 183 8.16 -3.30 -23.46
CA HIS A 183 8.20 -2.07 -22.69
C HIS A 183 8.88 -0.98 -23.51
N TYR A 184 8.23 0.19 -23.60
CA TYR A 184 8.72 1.36 -24.32
C TYR A 184 8.83 2.52 -23.34
N LYS A 185 10.00 3.16 -23.30
CA LYS A 185 10.20 4.35 -22.46
C LYS A 185 9.52 5.55 -23.11
N ILE A 186 8.62 6.19 -22.39
CA ILE A 186 8.03 7.47 -22.76
C ILE A 186 8.89 8.55 -22.12
N ARG A 187 9.48 9.40 -22.96
CA ARG A 187 10.32 10.51 -22.53
C ARG A 187 9.52 11.80 -22.61
N SER A 188 9.81 12.70 -21.69
CA SER A 188 9.29 14.07 -21.68
C SER A 188 10.28 15.01 -22.38
N LEU A 189 9.77 16.02 -23.07
CA LEU A 189 10.55 17.12 -23.63
C LEU A 189 10.57 18.31 -22.64
N ASP A 190 11.64 19.11 -22.68
CA ASP A 190 11.80 20.29 -21.80
C ASP A 190 10.71 21.35 -22.03
N ASN A 191 10.19 21.44 -23.26
CA ASN A 191 9.15 22.39 -23.65
C ASN A 191 7.71 21.89 -23.44
N GLY A 192 7.53 20.77 -22.74
CA GLY A 192 6.22 20.14 -22.56
C GLY A 192 5.84 19.30 -23.79
N GLY A 193 5.86 17.98 -23.62
CA GLY A 193 5.52 17.02 -24.66
C GLY A 193 6.10 15.64 -24.36
N PHE A 194 5.60 14.63 -25.05
CA PHE A 194 5.93 13.22 -24.83
C PHE A 194 6.29 12.52 -26.13
N TYR A 195 7.22 11.57 -26.07
CA TYR A 195 7.57 10.73 -27.21
C TYR A 195 8.14 9.37 -26.77
N ILE A 196 8.04 8.40 -27.67
CA ILE A 196 8.76 7.11 -27.58
C ILE A 196 9.92 7.13 -28.58
N SER A 197 9.63 7.51 -29.83
CA SER A 197 10.61 7.73 -30.88
C SER A 197 10.74 9.24 -31.13
N PRO A 198 11.96 9.82 -31.21
CA PRO A 198 12.13 11.25 -31.50
C PRO A 198 11.51 11.74 -32.81
N ARG A 199 11.13 10.81 -33.71
CA ARG A 199 10.47 11.12 -34.99
C ARG A 199 9.02 11.59 -34.83
N ILE A 200 8.37 11.23 -33.72
CA ILE A 200 6.95 11.52 -33.49
C ILE A 200 6.77 11.98 -32.05
N THR A 201 6.39 13.24 -31.88
CA THR A 201 6.19 13.89 -30.59
C THR A 201 4.73 14.27 -30.40
N PHE A 202 4.28 14.30 -29.15
CA PHE A 202 2.89 14.58 -28.79
C PHE A 202 2.83 15.60 -27.66
N LEU A 203 1.80 16.45 -27.64
CA LEU A 203 1.62 17.43 -26.57
C LEU A 203 1.28 16.75 -25.23
N ASN A 204 0.49 15.69 -25.26
CA ASN A 204 0.06 14.92 -24.10
C ASN A 204 0.03 13.41 -24.42
N ILE A 205 -0.01 12.59 -23.37
CA ILE A 205 -0.01 11.13 -23.49
C ILE A 205 -1.29 10.60 -24.15
N ASN A 206 -2.44 11.25 -23.93
CA ASN A 206 -3.71 10.82 -24.52
C ASN A 206 -3.66 10.85 -26.05
N ASP A 207 -3.07 11.89 -26.64
CA ASP A 207 -2.90 12.01 -28.09
C ASP A 207 -1.88 11.01 -28.64
N MET A 208 -0.82 10.71 -27.86
CA MET A 208 0.12 9.63 -28.18
C MET A 208 -0.59 8.27 -28.24
N ILE A 209 -1.46 7.96 -27.28
CA ILE A 209 -2.22 6.70 -27.27
C ILE A 209 -3.16 6.64 -28.48
N LYS A 210 -3.93 7.69 -28.75
CA LYS A 210 -4.83 7.74 -29.91
C LYS A 210 -4.09 7.51 -31.22
N HIS A 211 -2.86 7.99 -31.34
CA HIS A 211 -2.01 7.73 -32.49
C HIS A 211 -1.62 6.26 -32.58
N TYR A 212 -1.06 5.69 -31.51
CA TYR A 212 -0.61 4.29 -31.52
C TYR A 212 -1.75 3.25 -31.54
N GLN A 213 -2.98 3.67 -31.26
CA GLN A 213 -4.19 2.87 -31.50
C GLN A 213 -4.54 2.79 -32.99
N LYS A 214 -4.18 3.80 -33.79
CA LYS A 214 -4.41 3.81 -35.24
C LYS A 214 -3.35 3.00 -35.99
N GLN A 215 -2.09 3.13 -35.60
CA GLN A 215 -0.97 2.47 -36.27
C GLN A 215 0.20 2.21 -35.31
N PRO A 216 1.01 1.15 -35.53
CA PRO A 216 2.10 0.80 -34.62
C PRO A 216 3.30 1.77 -34.66
N ASP A 217 3.63 2.35 -35.81
CA ASP A 217 4.74 3.29 -36.01
C ASP A 217 6.05 2.95 -35.27
N GLY A 218 6.46 1.67 -35.36
CA GLY A 218 7.68 1.14 -34.76
C GLY A 218 7.49 0.47 -33.39
N LEU A 219 6.28 0.54 -32.81
CA LEU A 219 5.89 -0.38 -31.75
C LEU A 219 5.72 -1.79 -32.33
N CYS A 220 5.79 -2.80 -31.46
CA CYS A 220 5.65 -4.19 -31.87
C CYS A 220 4.28 -4.51 -32.47
N ARG A 221 3.26 -3.76 -32.03
CA ARG A 221 1.91 -3.79 -32.57
C ARG A 221 1.17 -2.52 -32.20
N LYS A 222 0.04 -2.28 -32.86
CA LYS A 222 -0.87 -1.20 -32.50
C LYS A 222 -1.50 -1.46 -31.13
N LEU A 223 -1.81 -0.38 -30.42
CA LEU A 223 -2.52 -0.44 -29.14
C LEU A 223 -3.98 -0.81 -29.39
N GLU A 224 -4.50 -1.72 -28.59
CA GLU A 224 -5.91 -2.14 -28.64
C GLU A 224 -6.62 -1.59 -27.40
N LYS A 225 -7.00 -2.48 -26.46
CA LYS A 225 -7.71 -2.14 -25.24
C LYS A 225 -6.75 -1.79 -24.10
N ALA A 226 -7.18 -0.91 -23.21
CA ALA A 226 -6.50 -0.71 -21.93
C ALA A 226 -6.44 -2.04 -21.15
N CYS A 227 -5.38 -2.23 -20.38
CA CYS A 227 -5.25 -3.39 -19.51
C CYS A 227 -6.37 -3.39 -18.48
N ILE A 228 -6.96 -4.56 -18.26
CA ILE A 228 -8.01 -4.72 -17.25
C ILE A 228 -7.42 -4.39 -15.87
N SER A 229 -7.90 -3.33 -15.23
CA SER A 229 -7.53 -3.00 -13.86
C SER A 229 -8.38 -3.80 -12.87
N PRO A 230 -7.80 -4.46 -11.86
CA PRO A 230 -8.57 -5.10 -10.81
C PRO A 230 -9.27 -4.00 -10.00
N LYS A 231 -10.56 -4.22 -9.68
CA LYS A 231 -11.27 -3.27 -8.82
C LYS A 231 -10.55 -3.16 -7.48
N PRO A 232 -10.29 -1.94 -6.98
CA PRO A 232 -9.65 -1.78 -5.69
C PRO A 232 -10.52 -2.43 -4.61
N GLN A 233 -9.88 -3.19 -3.71
CA GLN A 233 -10.58 -3.68 -2.53
C GLN A 233 -10.93 -2.49 -1.63
N LYS A 234 -12.13 -2.53 -1.05
CA LYS A 234 -12.53 -1.56 -0.03
C LYS A 234 -11.51 -1.66 1.13
N PRO A 235 -10.97 -0.54 1.62
CA PRO A 235 -10.19 -0.52 2.84
C PRO A 235 -10.94 -1.15 4.02
N TRP A 236 -10.19 -1.65 5.00
CA TRP A 236 -10.78 -2.13 6.25
C TRP A 236 -11.47 -0.98 7.00
N ASP A 237 -12.53 -1.29 7.74
CA ASP A 237 -13.32 -0.26 8.43
C ASP A 237 -12.45 0.58 9.37
N LYS A 238 -12.71 1.90 9.36
CA LYS A 238 -11.95 2.87 10.14
C LYS A 238 -12.06 2.56 11.64
N ASP A 239 -10.93 2.64 12.35
CA ASP A 239 -10.82 2.40 13.79
C ASP A 239 -11.25 1.00 14.29
N ALA A 240 -11.57 0.07 13.38
CA ALA A 240 -11.98 -1.29 13.68
C ALA A 240 -10.79 -2.23 13.94
N TRP A 241 -9.95 -1.90 14.92
CA TRP A 241 -8.76 -2.70 15.26
C TRP A 241 -9.04 -3.85 16.24
N GLU A 242 -9.48 -3.51 17.46
CA GLU A 242 -9.96 -4.49 18.44
C GLU A 242 -11.48 -4.56 18.34
N ILE A 243 -11.98 -5.62 17.68
CA ILE A 243 -13.40 -5.75 17.35
C ILE A 243 -14.13 -6.69 18.32
N PRO A 244 -15.45 -6.51 18.53
CA PRO A 244 -16.25 -7.43 19.35
C PRO A 244 -16.36 -8.81 18.67
N ARG A 245 -16.37 -9.89 19.46
CA ARG A 245 -16.41 -11.27 18.95
C ARG A 245 -17.64 -11.53 18.09
N GLU A 246 -18.76 -10.92 18.45
CA GLU A 246 -20.08 -11.05 17.82
C GLU A 246 -20.09 -10.51 16.38
N SER A 247 -19.17 -9.59 16.06
CA SER A 247 -19.02 -9.07 14.70
C SER A 247 -18.47 -10.10 13.71
N ILE A 248 -17.92 -11.21 14.20
CA ILE A 248 -17.30 -12.27 13.40
C ILE A 248 -18.15 -13.54 13.43
N LYS A 249 -18.58 -13.97 12.25
CA LYS A 249 -19.25 -15.26 12.05
C LYS A 249 -18.29 -16.26 11.44
N LEU A 250 -17.88 -17.27 12.20
CA LEU A 250 -17.12 -18.40 11.68
C LEU A 250 -18.03 -19.31 10.84
N VAL A 251 -17.58 -19.72 9.66
CA VAL A 251 -18.40 -20.51 8.72
C VAL A 251 -17.77 -21.85 8.37
N LYS A 252 -16.51 -21.86 7.92
CA LYS A 252 -15.85 -23.09 7.46
C LYS A 252 -14.45 -23.19 8.03
N LYS A 253 -14.15 -24.28 8.73
CA LYS A 253 -12.78 -24.59 9.14
C LYS A 253 -11.91 -24.83 7.91
N LEU A 254 -10.83 -24.08 7.78
CA LEU A 254 -9.86 -24.17 6.67
C LEU A 254 -8.69 -25.08 7.04
N GLY A 255 -8.29 -25.07 8.31
CA GLY A 255 -7.18 -25.89 8.78
C GLY A 255 -7.03 -25.86 10.29
N ALA A 256 -6.14 -26.70 10.79
CA ALA A 256 -5.72 -26.72 12.18
C ALA A 256 -4.20 -26.89 12.25
N GLY A 257 -3.58 -26.24 13.23
CA GLY A 257 -2.16 -26.33 13.49
C GLY A 257 -1.88 -26.41 14.99
N GLN A 258 -0.59 -26.37 15.34
CA GLN A 258 -0.13 -26.49 16.72
C GLN A 258 -0.77 -25.43 17.64
N PHE A 259 -0.84 -24.19 17.15
CA PHE A 259 -1.24 -23.01 17.92
C PHE A 259 -2.74 -22.69 17.88
N GLY A 260 -3.53 -23.46 17.13
CA GLY A 260 -4.97 -23.27 17.01
C GLY A 260 -5.49 -23.57 15.61
N GLU A 261 -6.61 -22.95 15.24
CA GLU A 261 -7.34 -23.28 14.03
C GLU A 261 -7.47 -22.07 13.11
N VAL A 262 -7.66 -22.33 11.81
CA VAL A 262 -7.94 -21.28 10.83
C VAL A 262 -9.31 -21.55 10.24
N TRP A 263 -10.14 -20.51 10.22
CA TRP A 263 -11.51 -20.54 9.76
C TRP A 263 -11.73 -19.50 8.68
N MET A 264 -12.59 -19.79 7.71
CA MET A 264 -13.22 -18.78 6.87
C MET A 264 -14.46 -18.28 7.59
N GLY A 265 -14.62 -16.96 7.63
CA GLY A 265 -15.76 -16.31 8.25
C GLY A 265 -16.17 -15.03 7.54
N TYR A 266 -17.15 -14.35 8.14
CA TYR A 266 -17.62 -13.04 7.69
C TYR A 266 -17.57 -12.04 8.85
N TYR A 267 -17.02 -10.86 8.57
CA TYR A 267 -17.15 -9.68 9.40
C TYR A 267 -18.40 -8.89 8.97
N HIS A 268 -19.27 -8.58 9.94
CA HIS A 268 -20.56 -7.91 9.73
C HIS A 268 -21.43 -8.53 8.61
N ASN A 269 -21.33 -9.84 8.40
CA ASN A 269 -22.02 -10.61 7.35
C ASN A 269 -21.74 -10.17 5.90
N SER A 270 -20.83 -9.22 5.64
CA SER A 270 -20.52 -8.72 4.31
C SER A 270 -19.09 -9.07 3.88
N THR A 271 -18.12 -8.88 4.77
CA THR A 271 -16.70 -8.93 4.42
C THR A 271 -16.15 -10.31 4.73
N LYS A 272 -15.76 -11.06 3.70
CA LYS A 272 -15.17 -12.40 3.86
C LYS A 272 -13.75 -12.27 4.40
N VAL A 273 -13.45 -13.01 5.46
CA VAL A 273 -12.16 -12.96 6.17
C VAL A 273 -11.65 -14.36 6.52
N ALA A 274 -10.34 -14.46 6.76
CA ALA A 274 -9.76 -15.60 7.46
C ALA A 274 -9.59 -15.26 8.94
N VAL A 275 -9.97 -16.18 9.82
CA VAL A 275 -9.92 -16.01 11.27
C VAL A 275 -9.06 -17.12 11.85
N LYS A 276 -7.89 -16.74 12.37
CA LYS A 276 -7.02 -17.66 13.10
C LYS A 276 -7.35 -17.56 14.59
N THR A 277 -7.76 -18.68 15.18
CA THR A 277 -8.04 -18.80 16.61
C THR A 277 -6.77 -19.27 17.32
N LEU A 278 -6.43 -18.66 18.44
CA LEU A 278 -5.34 -19.12 19.31
C LEU A 278 -5.93 -19.92 20.47
N LYS A 279 -5.29 -21.04 20.81
CA LYS A 279 -5.71 -21.83 21.97
C LYS A 279 -5.58 -20.98 23.26
N PRO A 280 -6.54 -21.06 24.20
CA PRO A 280 -6.42 -20.44 25.52
C PRO A 280 -5.06 -20.73 26.17
N GLY A 281 -4.47 -19.71 26.80
CA GLY A 281 -3.18 -19.86 27.49
C GLY A 281 -1.93 -20.00 26.59
N THR A 282 -2.05 -19.83 25.27
CA THR A 282 -0.87 -19.84 24.37
C THR A 282 0.08 -18.67 24.61
N MET A 283 -0.47 -17.48 24.90
CA MET A 283 0.28 -16.26 25.18
C MET A 283 -0.59 -15.25 25.95
N SER A 284 0.03 -14.26 26.62
CA SER A 284 -0.72 -13.17 27.25
C SER A 284 -1.30 -12.21 26.20
N VAL A 285 -2.46 -11.64 26.49
CA VAL A 285 -3.12 -10.65 25.60
C VAL A 285 -2.22 -9.45 25.34
N GLN A 286 -1.48 -9.00 26.36
CA GLN A 286 -0.56 -7.86 26.24
C GLN A 286 0.59 -8.14 25.26
N ALA A 287 1.29 -9.27 25.42
CA ALA A 287 2.38 -9.63 24.52
C ALA A 287 1.88 -9.87 23.09
N PHE A 288 0.66 -10.39 22.94
CA PHE A 288 0.02 -10.53 21.64
C PHE A 288 -0.25 -9.17 20.98
N LEU A 289 -0.81 -8.21 21.71
CA LEU A 289 -1.13 -6.88 21.18
C LEU A 289 0.12 -6.11 20.77
N GLU A 290 1.22 -6.23 21.51
CA GLU A 290 2.50 -5.61 21.16
C GLU A 290 3.00 -6.09 19.79
N GLU A 291 3.01 -7.41 19.56
CA GLU A 291 3.41 -8.01 18.27
C GLU A 291 2.39 -7.68 17.16
N ALA A 292 1.09 -7.73 17.47
CA ALA A 292 0.03 -7.43 16.52
C ALA A 292 0.06 -5.98 16.03
N ASN A 293 0.38 -5.04 16.92
CA ASN A 293 0.55 -3.62 16.57
C ASN A 293 1.74 -3.40 15.63
N LEU A 294 2.83 -4.15 15.78
CA LEU A 294 3.93 -4.14 14.81
C LEU A 294 3.49 -4.72 13.47
N MET A 295 2.87 -5.91 13.47
CA MET A 295 2.39 -6.58 12.26
C MET A 295 1.40 -5.71 11.47
N LYS A 296 0.55 -4.93 12.15
CA LYS A 296 -0.40 -3.99 11.52
C LYS A 296 0.29 -2.93 10.64
N THR A 297 1.52 -2.54 10.98
CA THR A 297 2.27 -1.52 10.22
C THR A 297 2.88 -2.08 8.92
N LEU A 298 2.97 -3.41 8.79
CA LEU A 298 3.55 -4.06 7.63
C LEU A 298 2.50 -4.13 6.51
N GLN A 299 2.57 -3.17 5.58
CA GLN A 299 1.67 -3.11 4.43
C GLN A 299 2.45 -3.33 3.14
N HIS A 300 2.14 -4.43 2.44
CA HIS A 300 2.76 -4.76 1.17
C HIS A 300 1.87 -5.76 0.41
N ASP A 301 1.78 -5.64 -0.91
CA ASP A 301 0.92 -6.49 -1.77
C ASP A 301 1.21 -7.99 -1.68
N LYS A 302 2.40 -8.37 -1.19
CA LYS A 302 2.84 -9.77 -1.06
C LYS A 302 2.83 -10.25 0.40
N LEU A 303 2.34 -9.44 1.32
CA LEU A 303 2.12 -9.81 2.72
C LEU A 303 0.62 -9.90 2.98
N VAL A 304 0.21 -10.98 3.65
CA VAL A 304 -1.19 -11.15 4.05
C VAL A 304 -1.55 -10.06 5.05
N ARG A 305 -2.53 -9.23 4.69
CA ARG A 305 -2.95 -8.08 5.49
C ARG A 305 -3.65 -8.53 6.77
N LEU A 306 -3.15 -8.02 7.90
CA LEU A 306 -3.81 -8.10 9.21
C LEU A 306 -4.85 -6.99 9.32
N TYR A 307 -6.12 -7.37 9.42
CA TYR A 307 -7.23 -6.42 9.50
C TYR A 307 -7.54 -6.01 10.93
N ALA A 308 -7.75 -7.00 11.82
CA ALA A 308 -8.25 -6.78 13.16
C ALA A 308 -7.89 -7.94 14.09
N VAL A 309 -8.14 -7.75 15.39
CA VAL A 309 -7.97 -8.76 16.43
C VAL A 309 -9.17 -8.79 17.37
N VAL A 310 -9.42 -9.94 18.00
CA VAL A 310 -10.36 -10.08 19.13
C VAL A 310 -9.56 -10.53 20.34
N THR A 311 -9.48 -9.65 21.35
CA THR A 311 -8.55 -9.75 22.49
C THR A 311 -9.27 -9.64 23.83
N LYS A 312 -10.47 -9.06 23.86
CA LYS A 312 -11.26 -8.86 25.09
C LYS A 312 -11.70 -10.18 25.74
N GLU A 313 -11.84 -11.22 24.93
CA GLU A 313 -12.27 -12.54 25.38
C GLU A 313 -11.37 -13.62 24.76
N GLU A 314 -11.11 -14.69 25.50
CA GLU A 314 -10.51 -15.89 24.91
C GLU A 314 -11.57 -16.73 24.17
N PRO A 315 -11.18 -17.48 23.13
CA PRO A 315 -9.86 -17.54 22.50
C PRO A 315 -9.56 -16.31 21.63
N ILE A 316 -8.31 -15.82 21.65
CA ILE A 316 -7.87 -14.67 20.81
C ILE A 316 -8.09 -15.00 19.33
N TYR A 317 -8.65 -14.05 18.59
CA TYR A 317 -8.77 -14.14 17.13
C TYR A 317 -7.83 -13.16 16.42
N ILE A 318 -7.24 -13.61 15.32
CA ILE A 318 -6.49 -12.82 14.35
C ILE A 318 -7.30 -12.83 13.05
N ILE A 319 -7.71 -11.65 12.58
CA ILE A 319 -8.54 -11.49 11.39
C ILE A 319 -7.68 -10.96 10.26
N THR A 320 -7.58 -11.73 9.17
CA THR A 320 -6.79 -11.38 7.98
C THR A 320 -7.63 -11.47 6.71
N GLU A 321 -7.06 -11.02 5.60
CA GLU A 321 -7.64 -11.28 4.29
C GLU A 321 -7.80 -12.77 4.02
N PHE A 322 -8.86 -13.10 3.27
CA PHE A 322 -9.15 -14.48 2.90
C PHE A 322 -8.48 -14.85 1.57
N MET A 323 -7.50 -15.76 1.64
CA MET A 323 -6.80 -16.28 0.46
C MET A 323 -7.53 -17.50 -0.12
N ALA A 324 -8.29 -17.28 -1.20
CA ALA A 324 -9.20 -18.29 -1.75
C ALA A 324 -8.54 -19.60 -2.21
N LYS A 325 -7.25 -19.57 -2.58
CA LYS A 325 -6.49 -20.76 -3.02
C LYS A 325 -5.69 -21.43 -1.88
N GLY A 326 -5.90 -21.00 -0.64
CA GLY A 326 -5.26 -21.61 0.52
C GLY A 326 -3.74 -21.36 0.56
N SER A 327 -3.02 -22.31 1.17
CA SER A 327 -1.56 -22.23 1.28
C SER A 327 -0.87 -22.56 -0.04
N LEU A 328 0.33 -22.02 -0.27
CA LEU A 328 1.13 -22.37 -1.45
C LEU A 328 1.45 -23.87 -1.49
N LEU A 329 1.66 -24.50 -0.33
CA LEU A 329 1.92 -25.94 -0.23
C LEU A 329 0.74 -26.78 -0.74
N ASP A 330 -0.48 -26.45 -0.31
CA ASP A 330 -1.68 -27.18 -0.74
C ASP A 330 -2.00 -26.88 -2.20
N PHE A 331 -1.79 -25.63 -2.63
CA PHE A 331 -1.98 -25.23 -4.02
C PHE A 331 -1.06 -26.02 -4.95
N LEU A 332 0.23 -26.14 -4.65
CA LEU A 332 1.19 -26.90 -5.46
C LEU A 332 0.85 -28.41 -5.55
N LYS A 333 0.18 -28.96 -4.54
CA LYS A 333 -0.29 -30.36 -4.53
C LYS A 333 -1.64 -30.56 -5.23
N SER A 334 -2.34 -29.50 -5.60
CA SER A 334 -3.63 -29.57 -6.28
C SER A 334 -3.48 -29.91 -7.77
N ASP A 335 -4.60 -30.27 -8.42
CA ASP A 335 -4.67 -30.49 -9.87
C ASP A 335 -4.31 -29.24 -10.68
N GLU A 336 -4.52 -28.04 -10.13
CA GLU A 336 -4.15 -26.79 -10.78
C GLU A 336 -2.64 -26.54 -10.63
N GLY A 337 -2.12 -26.67 -9.41
CA GLY A 337 -0.70 -26.42 -9.11
C GLY A 337 0.25 -27.41 -9.79
N SER A 338 -0.16 -28.67 -9.92
CA SER A 338 0.64 -29.72 -10.59
C SER A 338 0.83 -29.48 -12.10
N LYS A 339 -0.01 -28.65 -12.72
CA LYS A 339 0.07 -28.30 -14.15
C LYS A 339 0.93 -27.06 -14.41
N LEU A 340 1.51 -26.46 -13.37
CA LEU A 340 2.31 -25.25 -13.51
C LEU A 340 3.68 -25.56 -14.11
N MET A 341 4.06 -24.74 -15.10
CA MET A 341 5.38 -24.81 -15.70
C MET A 341 6.42 -24.07 -14.84
N LEU A 342 7.68 -24.49 -14.96
CA LEU A 342 8.81 -23.92 -14.20
C LEU A 342 8.87 -22.38 -14.20
N PRO A 343 8.64 -21.64 -15.31
CA PRO A 343 8.64 -20.18 -15.29
C PRO A 343 7.63 -19.58 -14.30
N LYS A 344 6.47 -20.23 -14.10
CA LYS A 344 5.46 -19.76 -13.15
C LYS A 344 5.84 -20.04 -11.70
N LEU A 345 6.55 -21.14 -11.45
CA LEU A 345 7.12 -21.46 -10.13
C LEU A 345 8.22 -20.47 -9.75
N ILE A 346 9.09 -20.10 -10.70
CA ILE A 346 10.10 -19.05 -10.50
C ILE A 346 9.42 -17.71 -10.21
N ASP A 347 8.32 -17.39 -10.91
CA ASP A 347 7.52 -16.18 -10.64
C ASP A 347 6.87 -16.19 -9.25
N PHE A 348 6.47 -17.35 -8.72
CA PHE A 348 6.03 -17.46 -7.32
C PHE A 348 7.18 -17.22 -6.35
N SER A 349 8.35 -17.82 -6.59
CA SER A 349 9.54 -17.60 -5.77
C SER A 349 10.02 -16.15 -5.77
N ALA A 350 9.81 -15.40 -6.86
CA ALA A 350 10.16 -13.98 -6.92
C ALA A 350 9.17 -13.06 -6.19
N GLN A 351 8.00 -13.58 -5.78
CA GLN A 351 6.98 -12.83 -5.04
C GLN A 351 7.06 -13.08 -3.53
N VAL A 352 7.59 -14.23 -3.12
CA VAL A 352 7.93 -14.56 -1.73
C VAL A 352 9.27 -13.92 -1.39
#